data_AF-A0A1B6I204-F1
#
_entry.id   AF-A0A1B6I204-F1
#
_cell.length_a   1.000
_cell.length_b   1.000
_cell.length_c   1.000
_cell.angle_alpha   90.00
_cell.angle_beta   90.00
_cell.angle_gamma   90.00
#
_symmetry.space_group_name_H-M   'P 1'
#
loop_
_entity.id
_entity.type
_entity.pdbx_description
1 polymer ?
#
loop_
_entity_poly.entity_id
_entity_poly.type
_entity_poly.pdbx_seq_one_letter_code
_entity_poly.pdbx_strand_id
1 'polypeptide(L)'
;MGIRGIALRWFQSYLVGRTQCVKVSSVDSSKIIAFSKQETVKKGVPQCYILGPVLFLIFINDLYQSLSGPNLYLYADDTSLTFSSPSKDCLELNTFLAGNALLNWVELNRLQVNISKTTIVEFCIGNRPNNSLLSIHLGVSLNF
;
A
#
# COMPACT_ATOMS: atom_id res chain seq x y z
N MET A 1 -12.07 -16.78 -2.38
CA MET A 1 -12.36 -16.85 -0.92
C MET A 1 -13.74 -17.41 -0.67
N GLY A 2 -13.91 -18.24 0.36
CA GLY A 2 -15.14 -19.01 0.64
C GLY A 2 -15.91 -18.58 1.90
N ILE A 3 -15.84 -17.30 2.30
CA ILE A 3 -16.53 -16.78 3.50
C ILE A 3 -18.05 -16.76 3.24
N ARG A 4 -18.82 -17.48 4.06
CA ARG A 4 -20.27 -17.68 3.88
C ARG A 4 -21.01 -17.59 5.22
N GLY A 5 -22.34 -17.48 5.15
CA GLY A 5 -23.22 -17.60 6.31
C GLY A 5 -22.98 -16.54 7.40
N ILE A 6 -22.83 -17.00 8.64
CA ILE A 6 -22.70 -16.11 9.82
C ILE A 6 -21.44 -15.25 9.75
N ALA A 7 -20.31 -15.83 9.35
CA ALA A 7 -19.05 -15.08 9.23
C ALA A 7 -19.15 -13.93 8.21
N LEU A 8 -19.79 -14.18 7.06
CA LEU A 8 -20.00 -13.13 6.06
C LEU A 8 -20.87 -11.99 6.60
N ARG A 9 -21.98 -12.32 7.26
CA ARG A 9 -22.87 -11.31 7.88
C ARG A 9 -22.16 -10.51 8.96
N TRP A 10 -21.31 -11.16 9.73
CA TRP A 10 -20.51 -10.51 10.75
C TRP A 10 -19.49 -9.52 10.15
N PHE A 11 -18.75 -9.91 9.11
CA PHE A 11 -17.86 -8.99 8.39
C PHE A 11 -18.61 -7.82 7.75
N GLN A 12 -19.79 -8.07 7.16
CA GLN A 12 -20.65 -7.02 6.62
C GLN A 12 -21.07 -6.03 7.73
N SER A 13 -21.50 -6.53 8.89
CA SER A 13 -21.88 -5.69 10.02
C SER A 13 -20.70 -4.89 10.59
N TYR A 14 -19.48 -5.43 10.49
CA TYR A 14 -18.27 -4.76 10.94
C TYR A 14 -17.87 -3.59 10.03
N LEU A 15 -18.08 -3.73 8.72
CA LEU A 15 -17.66 -2.74 7.71
C LEU A 15 -18.74 -1.69 7.38
N VAL A 16 -20.02 -2.04 7.45
CA VAL A 16 -21.14 -1.19 7.00
C VAL A 16 -21.65 -0.30 8.13
N GLY A 17 -22.19 0.87 7.77
CA GLY A 17 -22.86 1.77 8.72
C GLY A 17 -21.90 2.47 9.70
N ARG A 18 -20.60 2.48 9.39
CA ARG A 18 -19.58 3.13 10.20
C ARG A 18 -19.64 4.64 10.01
N THR A 19 -19.41 5.36 11.10
CA THR A 19 -19.32 6.82 11.13
C THR A 19 -18.12 7.25 11.94
N GLN A 20 -17.55 8.41 11.63
CA GLN A 20 -16.44 9.02 12.36
C GLN A 20 -16.71 10.49 12.67
N CYS A 21 -16.14 10.98 13.76
CA CYS A 21 -16.05 12.40 14.09
C CYS A 21 -14.71 12.66 14.80
N VAL A 22 -14.22 13.90 14.72
CA VAL A 22 -12.99 14.33 15.39
C VAL A 22 -13.36 15.10 16.64
N LYS A 23 -12.77 14.70 17.77
CA LYS A 23 -12.86 15.43 19.04
C LYS A 23 -11.64 16.34 19.18
N VAL A 24 -11.88 17.63 19.30
CA VAL A 24 -10.83 18.63 19.57
C VAL A 24 -10.84 18.94 21.07
N SER A 25 -9.71 18.69 21.72
CA SER A 25 -9.51 18.98 23.15
C SER A 25 -8.56 20.16 23.32
N SER A 26 -8.61 20.81 24.48
CA SER A 26 -7.63 21.82 24.87
C SER A 26 -6.23 21.24 24.92
N VAL A 27 -5.23 22.12 24.87
CA VAL A 27 -3.81 21.72 24.83
C VAL A 27 -3.43 20.86 26.05
N ASP A 28 -3.99 21.18 27.22
CA ASP A 28 -3.85 20.41 28.46
C ASP A 28 -4.79 19.19 28.54
N SER A 29 -5.56 18.93 27.49
CA SER A 29 -6.61 17.89 27.39
C SER A 29 -7.69 17.95 28.49
N SER A 30 -7.76 19.04 29.25
CA SER A 30 -8.67 19.17 30.40
C SER A 30 -10.11 19.47 29.98
N LYS A 31 -10.31 20.05 28.80
CA LYS A 31 -11.64 20.41 28.27
C LYS A 31 -11.80 20.01 26.81
N ILE A 32 -13.00 19.56 26.46
CA ILE A 32 -13.38 19.36 25.07
C ILE A 32 -13.79 20.73 24.51
N ILE A 33 -13.16 21.15 23.41
CA ILE A 33 -13.40 22.44 22.78
C ILE A 33 -14.46 22.30 21.69
N ALA A 34 -14.39 21.23 20.90
CA ALA A 34 -15.32 21.02 19.80
C ALA A 34 -15.40 19.54 19.38
N PHE A 35 -16.48 19.22 18.69
CA PHE A 35 -16.61 18.01 17.88
C PHE A 35 -16.82 18.41 16.42
N SER A 36 -16.19 17.69 15.49
CA SER A 36 -16.55 17.80 14.09
C SER A 36 -17.95 17.20 13.87
N LYS A 37 -18.57 17.54 12.74
CA LYS A 37 -19.74 16.81 12.26
C LYS A 37 -19.41 15.32 12.12
N GLN A 38 -20.39 14.48 12.44
CA GLN A 38 -20.32 13.05 12.23
C GLN A 38 -20.52 12.74 10.74
N GLU A 39 -19.59 12.00 10.17
CA GLU A 39 -19.58 11.64 8.75
C GLU A 39 -19.52 10.13 8.58
N THR A 40 -20.20 9.61 7.56
CA THR A 40 -20.21 8.18 7.24
C THR A 40 -18.87 7.77 6.63
N VAL A 41 -18.28 6.70 7.15
CA VAL A 41 -17.04 6.11 6.64
C VAL A 41 -17.36 5.28 5.42
N LYS A 42 -16.97 5.77 4.24
CA LYS A 42 -17.22 5.09 2.95
C LYS A 42 -16.15 4.07 2.58
N LYS A 43 -14.95 4.21 3.14
CA LYS A 43 -13.77 3.37 2.84
C LYS A 43 -12.92 3.23 4.11
N GLY A 44 -12.24 2.10 4.22
CA GLY A 44 -11.34 1.80 5.34
C GLY A 44 -11.99 0.92 6.41
N VAL A 45 -11.16 0.51 7.36
CA VAL A 45 -11.55 -0.27 8.53
C VAL A 45 -11.40 0.58 9.79
N PRO A 46 -12.18 0.32 10.85
CA PRO A 46 -11.97 0.97 12.14
C PRO A 46 -10.53 0.77 12.63
N GLN A 47 -9.79 1.86 12.84
CA GLN A 47 -8.47 1.82 13.46
C GLN A 47 -8.61 1.29 14.90
N CYS A 48 -7.65 0.47 15.36
CA CYS A 48 -7.60 -0.10 16.72
C CYS A 48 -8.45 -1.36 17.01
N TYR A 49 -8.72 -2.19 16.00
CA TYR A 49 -9.38 -3.49 16.21
C TYR A 49 -8.57 -4.64 15.61
N ILE A 50 -8.61 -5.81 16.26
CA ILE A 50 -7.86 -7.03 15.89
C ILE A 50 -8.14 -7.49 14.44
N LEU A 51 -9.30 -7.11 13.90
CA LEU A 51 -9.73 -7.46 12.53
C LEU A 51 -9.09 -6.65 11.43
N GLY A 52 -8.59 -5.44 11.72
CA GLY A 52 -7.97 -4.59 10.71
C GLY A 52 -6.84 -5.31 9.97
N PRO A 53 -5.84 -5.86 10.70
CA PRO A 53 -4.76 -6.64 10.09
C PRO A 53 -5.24 -7.86 9.30
N VAL A 54 -6.22 -8.61 9.80
CA VAL A 54 -6.75 -9.81 9.12
C VAL A 54 -7.43 -9.43 7.81
N LEU A 55 -8.25 -8.37 7.81
CA LEU A 55 -8.90 -7.86 6.61
C LEU A 55 -7.89 -7.32 5.60
N PHE A 56 -6.83 -6.66 6.09
CA PHE A 56 -5.74 -6.21 5.24
C PHE A 56 -5.01 -7.38 4.57
N LEU A 57 -4.70 -8.44 5.32
CA LEU A 57 -4.09 -9.65 4.77
C LEU A 57 -4.97 -10.29 3.70
N ILE A 58 -6.28 -10.38 3.92
CA ILE A 58 -7.22 -10.92 2.91
C ILE A 58 -7.22 -10.03 1.66
N PHE A 59 -7.15 -8.72 1.84
CA PHE A 59 -7.20 -7.74 0.76
C PHE A 59 -5.93 -7.71 -0.11
N ILE A 60 -4.74 -7.78 0.51
CA ILE A 60 -3.45 -7.69 -0.21
C ILE A 60 -3.02 -9.01 -0.88
N ASN A 61 -3.67 -10.13 -0.53
CA ASN A 61 -3.18 -11.48 -0.86
C ASN A 61 -3.10 -11.80 -2.35
N ASP A 62 -3.84 -11.10 -3.21
CA ASP A 62 -3.81 -11.30 -4.67
C ASP A 62 -2.73 -10.46 -5.39
N LEU A 63 -2.06 -9.54 -4.69
CA LEU A 63 -0.94 -8.78 -5.22
C LEU A 63 0.19 -9.69 -5.74
N TYR A 64 0.46 -10.79 -5.03
CA TYR A 64 1.48 -11.76 -5.46
C TYR A 64 1.18 -12.37 -6.84
N GLN A 65 -0.10 -12.56 -7.18
CA GLN A 65 -0.52 -13.10 -8.48
C GLN A 65 -0.49 -12.04 -9.59
N SER A 66 -0.50 -10.76 -9.20
CA SER A 66 -0.56 -9.62 -10.12
C SER A 66 0.83 -9.18 -10.58
N LEU A 67 1.89 -9.69 -9.95
CA LEU A 67 3.27 -9.39 -10.27
C LEU A 67 3.99 -10.65 -10.75
N SER A 68 4.74 -10.52 -11.84
CA SER A 68 5.59 -11.59 -12.37
C SER A 68 7.01 -11.07 -12.54
N GLY A 69 8.00 -11.85 -12.10
CA GLY A 69 9.43 -11.48 -12.17
C GLY A 69 10.10 -11.12 -10.84
N PRO A 70 9.60 -10.17 -10.03
CA PRO A 70 10.27 -9.81 -8.78
C PRO A 70 10.07 -10.84 -7.69
N ASN A 71 11.00 -10.84 -6.72
CA ASN A 71 10.63 -11.31 -5.38
C ASN A 71 9.87 -10.19 -4.67
N LEU A 72 8.65 -10.50 -4.24
CA LEU A 72 7.76 -9.60 -3.51
C LEU A 72 7.87 -9.86 -2.01
N TYR A 73 8.13 -8.82 -1.24
CA TYR A 73 8.09 -8.83 0.22
C TYR A 73 7.03 -7.85 0.71
N LEU A 74 6.18 -8.32 1.63
CA LEU A 74 5.08 -7.56 2.19
C LEU A 74 5.18 -7.55 3.72
N TYR A 75 5.08 -6.37 4.31
CA TYR A 75 4.93 -6.20 5.76
C TYR A 75 3.96 -5.06 6.03
N ALA A 76 2.71 -5.40 6.41
CA ALA A 76 1.61 -4.42 6.43
C ALA A 76 1.57 -3.63 5.11
N ASP A 77 1.54 -2.30 5.14
CA ASP A 77 1.57 -1.44 3.95
C ASP A 77 2.94 -1.31 3.29
N ASP A 78 4.02 -1.71 3.96
CA ASP A 78 5.37 -1.69 3.38
C ASP A 78 5.51 -2.82 2.35
N THR A 79 5.73 -2.43 1.09
CA THR A 79 5.90 -3.33 -0.04
C THR A 79 7.29 -3.14 -0.66
N SER A 80 8.04 -4.23 -0.80
CA SER A 80 9.37 -4.21 -1.42
C SER A 80 9.44 -5.20 -2.58
N LEU A 81 9.92 -4.73 -3.73
CA LEU A 81 10.21 -5.54 -4.90
C LEU A 81 11.73 -5.64 -5.06
N THR A 82 12.22 -6.85 -5.30
CA THR A 82 13.65 -7.06 -5.57
C THR A 82 13.85 -7.79 -6.89
N PHE A 83 14.90 -7.40 -7.59
CA PHE A 83 15.29 -7.92 -8.89
C PHE A 83 16.80 -8.21 -8.86
N SER A 84 17.23 -9.19 -9.65
CA SER A 84 18.64 -9.44 -9.87
C SER A 84 18.86 -9.74 -11.34
N SER A 85 19.90 -9.17 -11.92
CA SER A 85 20.26 -9.37 -13.31
C SER A 85 21.75 -9.07 -13.51
N PRO A 86 22.47 -9.85 -14.32
CA PRO A 86 23.85 -9.52 -14.70
C PRO A 86 23.92 -8.34 -15.69
N SER A 87 22.82 -8.02 -16.37
CA SER A 87 22.69 -6.88 -17.28
C SER A 87 21.91 -5.74 -16.64
N LYS A 88 22.47 -4.53 -16.68
CA LYS A 88 21.82 -3.31 -16.21
C LYS A 88 20.54 -3.01 -16.99
N ASP A 89 20.57 -3.15 -18.32
CA ASP A 89 19.41 -2.90 -19.17
C ASP A 89 18.24 -3.84 -18.83
N CYS A 90 18.55 -5.11 -18.57
CA CYS A 90 17.54 -6.06 -18.13
C CYS A 90 17.00 -5.73 -16.73
N LEU A 91 17.85 -5.21 -15.83
CA LEU A 91 17.43 -4.77 -14.50
C LEU A 91 16.48 -3.57 -14.58
N GLU A 92 16.83 -2.57 -15.39
CA GLU A 92 15.99 -1.38 -15.65
C GLU A 92 14.64 -1.78 -16.24
N LEU A 93 14.64 -2.61 -17.28
CA LEU A 93 13.43 -3.07 -17.95
C LEU A 93 12.52 -3.86 -16.99
N ASN A 94 13.07 -4.83 -16.26
CA ASN A 94 12.29 -5.64 -15.31
C ASN A 94 11.70 -4.78 -14.19
N THR A 95 12.48 -3.83 -13.67
CA THR A 95 12.01 -2.92 -12.63
C THR A 95 10.90 -2.00 -13.14
N PHE A 96 11.04 -1.49 -14.37
CA PHE A 96 10.01 -0.68 -15.01
C PHE A 96 8.70 -1.46 -15.22
N LEU A 97 8.77 -2.67 -15.79
CA LEU A 97 7.59 -3.50 -16.06
C LEU A 97 6.84 -3.86 -14.77
N ALA A 98 7.57 -4.36 -13.77
CA ALA A 98 6.98 -4.75 -12.50
C ALA A 98 6.48 -3.55 -11.68
N GLY A 99 7.19 -2.41 -11.73
CA GLY A 99 6.74 -1.16 -11.10
C GLY A 99 5.41 -0.67 -11.67
N ASN A 100 5.26 -0.68 -13.00
CA ASN A 100 3.98 -0.33 -13.63
C ASN A 100 2.86 -1.34 -13.32
N ALA A 101 3.17 -2.63 -13.28
CA ALA A 101 2.20 -3.66 -12.87
C ALA A 101 1.71 -3.44 -11.43
N LEU A 102 2.62 -3.10 -10.50
CA LEU A 102 2.28 -2.76 -9.12
C LEU A 102 1.38 -1.53 -9.05
N LEU A 103 1.73 -0.47 -9.78
CA LEU A 103 0.95 0.77 -9.81
C LEU A 103 -0.46 0.53 -10.34
N ASN A 104 -0.60 -0.26 -11.41
CA ASN A 104 -1.90 -0.67 -11.94
C ASN A 104 -2.72 -1.47 -10.91
N TRP A 105 -2.10 -2.42 -10.21
CA TRP A 105 -2.78 -3.17 -9.14
C TRP A 105 -3.24 -2.26 -7.99
N VAL A 106 -2.40 -1.31 -7.57
CA VAL A 106 -2.71 -0.33 -6.53
C VAL A 106 -3.92 0.52 -6.94
N GLU A 107 -3.95 1.00 -8.18
CA GLU A 107 -5.05 1.82 -8.71
C GLU A 107 -6.36 1.03 -8.79
N LEU A 108 -6.31 -0.19 -9.34
CA LEU A 108 -7.48 -1.08 -9.42
C LEU A 108 -8.07 -1.39 -8.05
N ASN A 109 -7.21 -1.52 -7.03
CA ASN A 109 -7.59 -1.74 -5.64
C ASN A 109 -7.92 -0.45 -4.87
N ARG A 110 -7.94 0.71 -5.55
CA ARG A 110 -8.25 2.04 -4.98
C ARG A 110 -7.34 2.44 -3.82
N LEU A 111 -6.10 1.96 -3.85
CA LEU A 111 -5.03 2.36 -2.96
C LEU A 111 -4.26 3.54 -3.58
N GLN A 112 -3.38 4.14 -2.79
CA GLN A 112 -2.48 5.21 -3.24
C GLN A 112 -1.06 4.88 -2.81
N VAL A 113 -0.11 5.01 -3.73
CA VAL A 113 1.32 4.89 -3.41
C VAL A 113 1.80 6.19 -2.78
N ASN A 114 2.53 6.07 -1.67
CA ASN A 114 3.26 7.19 -1.12
C ASN A 114 4.58 7.39 -1.88
N ILE A 115 4.54 8.16 -2.96
CA ILE A 115 5.71 8.40 -3.82
C ILE A 115 6.87 9.01 -3.02
N SER A 116 6.58 9.94 -2.10
CA SER A 116 7.62 10.58 -1.27
C SER A 116 8.41 9.61 -0.38
N LYS A 117 7.84 8.45 -0.07
CA LYS A 117 8.49 7.40 0.71
C LYS A 117 8.98 6.22 -0.15
N THR A 118 8.61 6.18 -1.42
CA THR A 118 8.98 5.10 -2.34
C THR A 118 10.37 5.39 -2.90
N THR A 119 11.30 4.45 -2.73
CA THR A 119 12.69 4.61 -3.14
C THR A 119 13.17 3.41 -3.95
N ILE A 120 14.13 3.64 -4.84
CA ILE A 120 14.82 2.60 -5.59
C ILE A 120 16.24 2.52 -5.02
N VAL A 121 16.65 1.33 -4.60
CA VAL A 121 17.98 1.07 -4.04
C VAL A 121 18.68 0.04 -4.92
N GLU A 122 19.86 0.42 -5.41
CA GLU A 122 20.70 -0.44 -6.25
C GLU A 122 21.81 -1.09 -5.42
N PHE A 123 22.02 -2.38 -5.64
CA PHE A 123 23.09 -3.14 -4.99
C PHE A 123 24.00 -3.76 -6.07
N CYS A 124 25.31 -3.55 -5.94
CA CYS A 124 26.33 -4.06 -6.87
C CYS A 124 27.40 -4.86 -6.11
N ILE A 125 27.82 -5.99 -6.67
CA ILE A 125 28.92 -6.79 -6.12
C ILE A 125 30.25 -6.28 -6.69
N GLY A 126 31.06 -5.63 -5.85
CA GLY A 126 32.41 -5.13 -6.17
C GLY A 126 32.53 -3.61 -6.26
N ASN A 127 33.76 -3.10 -6.19
CA ASN A 127 34.11 -1.66 -6.24
C ASN A 127 34.01 -1.07 -7.67
N ARG A 128 32.88 -1.28 -8.36
CA ARG A 128 32.63 -0.60 -9.64
C ARG A 128 32.18 0.83 -9.31
N PRO A 129 32.90 1.88 -9.74
CA PRO A 129 32.45 3.25 -9.53
C PRO A 129 31.08 3.40 -10.18
N ASN A 130 30.11 3.83 -9.38
CA ASN A 130 28.71 3.97 -9.74
C ASN A 130 28.53 5.17 -10.68
N ASN A 131 29.04 5.06 -11.90
CA ASN A 131 29.09 6.18 -12.86
C ASN A 131 27.80 6.35 -13.67
N SER A 132 26.77 5.55 -13.41
CA SER A 132 25.45 5.77 -13.98
C SER A 132 24.38 5.21 -13.04
N LEU A 133 23.64 6.10 -12.38
CA LEU A 133 22.41 5.73 -11.67
C LEU A 133 21.46 5.02 -12.65
N LEU A 134 20.74 4.00 -12.21
CA LEU A 134 19.60 3.50 -13.00
C LEU A 134 18.60 4.64 -13.18
N SER A 135 18.33 5.03 -14.43
CA SER A 135 17.28 6.00 -14.76
C SER A 135 15.96 5.28 -14.94
N ILE A 136 15.39 4.76 -13.85
CA ILE A 136 14.07 4.14 -13.88
C ILE A 136 13.02 5.25 -13.75
N HIS A 137 12.47 5.66 -14.88
CA HIS A 137 11.25 6.46 -14.89
C HIS A 137 10.05 5.51 -14.70
N LEU A 138 9.56 5.38 -13.47
CA LEU A 138 8.20 4.86 -13.26
C LEU A 138 7.25 5.77 -14.05
N GLY A 139 6.41 5.20 -14.91
CA GLY A 139 5.69 5.90 -15.98
C GLY A 139 4.56 6.84 -15.52
N VAL A 140 4.68 7.48 -14.36
CA VAL A 140 3.61 8.26 -13.76
C VAL A 140 3.96 9.75 -13.78
N SER A 141 3.48 10.43 -14.82
CA SER A 141 3.02 11.81 -14.64
C SER A 141 1.77 11.74 -13.78
N LEU A 142 1.95 11.84 -12.46
CA LEU A 142 0.84 11.99 -11.52
C LEU A 142 0.30 13.41 -11.69
N ASN A 143 -0.69 13.57 -12.55
CA ASN A 143 -1.50 14.78 -12.54
C ASN A 143 -2.28 14.80 -11.22
N PHE A 144 -2.04 15.85 -10.43
CA PHE A 144 -2.72 16.16 -9.18
C PHE A 144 -4.20 16.51 -9.39
#